data_AF-A0A7C1VZQ0-F1
#
_entry.id   AF-A0A7C1VZQ0-F1
#
_cell.length_a   1.000
_cell.length_b   1.000
_cell.length_c   1.000
_cell.angle_alpha   90.00
_cell.angle_beta   90.00
_cell.angle_gamma   90.00
#
_symmetry.space_group_name_H-M   'P 1'
#
loop_
_entity.id
_entity.type
_entity.pdbx_description
1 polymer ?
#
loop_
_entity_poly.entity_id
_entity_poly.type
_entity_poly.pdbx_seq_one_letter_code
_entity_poly.pdbx_strand_id
1 'polypeptide(L)' 'MEKKLLEKIMKLKETKNVTILAHNYQLPEIQDVADFVGDSLDLAQKAT' A
#
# COMPACT_ATOMS: atom_id res chain seq x y z
N MET A 1 -3.88 -3.13 13.04
CA MET A 1 -5.03 -2.46 12.40
C MET A 1 -6.36 -3.15 12.75
N GLU A 2 -7.42 -2.40 13.02
CA GLU A 2 -8.78 -2.95 13.18
C GLU A 2 -9.28 -3.58 11.86
N LYS A 3 -9.90 -4.76 11.92
CA LYS A 3 -10.37 -5.51 10.73
C LYS A 3 -11.29 -4.69 9.83
N LYS A 4 -12.17 -3.87 10.43
CA LYS A 4 -13.10 -2.99 9.72
C LYS A 4 -12.39 -1.90 8.90
N LEU A 5 -11.25 -1.40 9.38
CA LEU A 5 -10.48 -0.38 8.68
C LEU A 5 -9.78 -0.98 7.45
N LEU A 6 -9.21 -2.19 7.60
CA LEU A 6 -8.54 -2.89 6.51
C LEU A 6 -9.50 -3.24 5.36
N GLU A 7 -10.69 -3.74 5.68
CA GLU A 7 -11.75 -4.01 4.69
C GLU A 7 -12.16 -2.74 3.93
N LYS A 8 -12.25 -1.60 4.63
CA LYS A 8 -12.57 -0.30 4.02
C LYS A 8 -11.47 0.15 3.06
N ILE A 9 -10.20 0.00 3.44
CA ILE A 9 -9.05 0.34 2.59
C ILE A 9 -9.05 -0.53 1.33
N MET A 10 -9.23 -1.85 1.47
CA MET A 10 -9.27 -2.77 0.33
C MET A 10 -10.41 -2.45 -0.64
N LYS A 11 -11.62 -2.19 -0.13
CA LYS A 11 -12.76 -1.77 -0.95
C LYS A 11 -12.49 -0.45 -1.66
N LEU A 12 -11.85 0.52 -0.99
CA LEU A 12 -11.48 1.79 -1.59
C LEU A 12 -10.40 1.63 -2.67
N LYS A 13 -9.42 0.75 -2.46
CA LYS A 13 -8.38 0.44 -3.44
C LYS A 13 -8.97 -0.10 -4.73
N GLU A 14 -9.88 -1.06 -4.61
CA GLU A 14 -10.59 -1.67 -5.75
C GLU A 14 -11.50 -0.64 -6.45
N THR A 15 -12.37 0.05 -5.72
CA THR A 15 -13.31 1.03 -6.29
C THR A 15 -12.62 2.21 -6.97
N LYS A 16 -11.44 2.62 -6.49
CA LYS A 16 -10.67 3.71 -7.09
C LYS A 16 -9.68 3.23 -8.14
N ASN A 17 -9.50 1.92 -8.31
CA ASN A 17 -8.53 1.31 -9.20
C ASN A 17 -7.12 1.92 -9.03
N VAL A 18 -6.64 1.99 -7.79
CA VAL A 18 -5.34 2.57 -7.44
C VAL A 18 -4.38 1.51 -6.95
N THR A 19 -3.08 1.76 -7.15
CA THR A 19 -1.99 0.97 -6.57
C THR A 19 -1.42 1.71 -5.36
N ILE A 20 -1.12 0.97 -4.28
CA ILE A 20 -0.50 1.51 -3.07
C ILE A 20 0.97 1.12 -3.05
N LEU A 21 1.84 2.12 -3.04
CA LEU A 21 3.29 1.97 -2.88
C LEU A 21 3.67 2.36 -1.45
N ALA A 22 4.44 1.52 -0.74
CA ALA A 22 4.92 1.80 0.61
C ALA A 22 6.45 1.72 0.71
N HIS A 23 7.03 2.62 1.50
CA HIS A 23 8.46 2.58 1.81
C HIS A 23 8.76 1.53 2.89
N ASN A 24 9.95 0.95 2.87
CA ASN A 24 10.43 -0.04 3.86
C ASN A 24 10.32 0.40 5.33
N TYR A 25 10.22 1.70 5.59
CA TYR A 25 10.12 2.27 6.95
C TYR A 25 8.68 2.44 7.45
N GLN A 26 7.68 2.12 6.64
CA GLN A 26 6.30 2.20 7.07
C GLN A 26 5.99 1.12 8.12
N LEU A 27 4.97 1.39 8.95
CA LEU A 27 4.50 0.40 9.92
C LEU A 27 4.10 -0.91 9.23
N PRO A 28 4.26 -2.08 9.87
CA PRO A 28 3.90 -3.36 9.26
C PRO A 28 2.47 -3.40 8.72
N GLU A 29 1.52 -2.81 9.45
CA GLU A 29 0.11 -2.74 9.03
C GLU A 29 -0.14 -1.88 7.78
N ILE A 30 0.78 -0.98 7.43
CA ILE A 30 0.74 -0.21 6.18
C ILE A 30 1.38 -1.03 5.05
N GLN A 31 2.45 -1.77 5.35
CA GLN A 31 3.08 -2.67 4.38
C GLN A 31 2.12 -3.79 3.95
N ASP A 32 1.33 -4.32 4.88
CA ASP A 32 0.33 -5.38 4.63
C ASP A 32 -0.76 -4.96 3.63
N VAL A 33 -1.06 -3.66 3.52
CA VAL A 33 -2.08 -3.14 2.59
C VAL A 33 -1.48 -2.59 1.28
N ALA A 34 -0.15 -2.50 1.19
CA ALA A 34 0.55 -2.02 0.01
C ALA A 34 0.65 -3.11 -1.06
N ASP A 35 0.61 -2.71 -2.32
CA ASP A 35 0.83 -3.62 -3.46
C ASP A 35 2.33 -3.84 -3.72
N PHE A 36 3.14 -2.82 -3.42
CA PHE A 36 4.59 -2.90 -3.48
C PHE A 36 5.21 -2.22 -2.27
N VAL A 37 6.25 -2.85 -1.73
CA VAL A 37 7.09 -2.33 -0.67
C VAL A 37 8.53 -2.29 -1.16
N GLY A 38 9.19 -1.16 -1.01
CA GLY A 38 10.56 -1.00 -1.51
C GLY A 38 11.27 0.23 -0.95
N ASP A 39 12.52 0.41 -1.38
CA ASP A 39 13.28 1.62 -1.10
C ASP A 39 12.97 2.74 -2.11
N SER A 40 13.69 3.86 -2.03
CA SER A 40 13.43 5.02 -2.89
C SER A 40 13.62 4.73 -4.39
N LEU A 41 14.58 3.88 -4.76
CA LEU A 41 14.85 3.55 -6.16
C LEU A 41 13.79 2.58 -6.70
N ASP A 42 13.48 1.55 -5.93
CA ASP A 42 12.45 0.56 -6.29
C ASP A 42 11.09 1.24 -6.50
N LEU A 43 10.70 2.12 -5.58
CA LEU A 43 9.42 2.84 -5.67
C LEU A 43 9.40 3.80 -6.87
N ALA A 44 10.51 4.49 -7.17
CA ALA A 44 10.59 5.36 -8.34
C ALA A 44 10.43 4.58 -9.65
N GLN A 45 11.05 3.39 -9.74
CA GLN A 45 10.89 2.51 -10.90
C GLN A 45 9.46 1.98 -11.05
N LYS A 46 8.77 1.69 -9.94
CA LYS A 46 7.38 1.22 -9.94
C LYS A 46 6.35 2.31 -10.23
N ALA A 47 6.72 3.57 -10.09
CA ALA A 47 5.84 4.72 -10.33
C ALA A 47 5.83 5.21 -11.80
N THR A 48 6.56 4.54 -12.69
CA THR A 48 6.63 4.83 -14.14
C THR A 48 5.70 3.91 -14.91
#